data_AF-A0A5J4PBS9-F1
#
_entry.id   AF-A0A5J4PBS9-F1
#
_cell.length_a   1.000
_cell.length_b   1.000
_cell.length_c   1.000
_cell.angle_alpha   90.00
_cell.angle_beta   90.00
_cell.angle_gamma   90.00
#
_symmetry.space_group_name_H-M   'P 1'
#
loop_
_entity.id
_entity.type
_entity.pdbx_description
1 polymer ?
#
loop_
_entity_poly.entity_id
_entity_poly.type
_entity_poly.pdbx_seq_one_letter_code
_entity_poly.pdbx_strand_id
1 'polypeptide(L)' 'MKWLSQEIVFSTEQGTDALSLLVKSASEQRKLLLEATRRIRALSRMERYEESLELIRTVPCVGFITGMT' A
#
# COMPACT_ATOMS: atom_id res chain seq x y z
N MET A 1 10.68 -5.00 7.59
CA MET A 1 10.18 -5.11 8.98
C MET A 1 10.92 -6.13 9.82
N LYS A 2 11.94 -6.85 9.29
CA LYS A 2 12.70 -7.84 10.07
C LYS A 2 13.25 -7.27 11.39
N TRP A 3 13.83 -6.08 11.34
CA TRP A 3 14.33 -5.37 12.53
C TRP A 3 13.24 -5.18 13.60
N LEU A 4 12.04 -4.75 13.23
CA LEU A 4 10.92 -4.52 14.17
C LEU A 4 10.45 -5.82 14.84
N SER A 5 10.52 -6.95 14.12
CA SER A 5 10.09 -8.26 14.64
C SER A 5 11.19 -9.05 15.37
N GLN A 6 12.47 -8.74 15.14
CA GLN A 6 13.59 -9.60 15.56
C GLN A 6 14.56 -8.90 16.52
N GLU A 7 14.60 -7.56 16.54
CA GLU A 7 15.57 -6.80 17.34
C GLU A 7 14.93 -6.09 18.53
N ILE A 8 13.60 -6.02 18.61
CA ILE A 8 12.87 -5.40 19.72
C ILE A 8 12.56 -6.46 20.77
N VAL A 9 13.09 -6.26 21.98
CA VAL A 9 12.84 -7.12 23.14
C VAL A 9 12.03 -6.33 24.15
N PHE A 10 10.83 -6.83 24.48
CA PHE A 10 10.03 -6.28 25.57
C PHE A 10 10.34 -6.99 26.88
N SER A 11 10.15 -6.26 27.98
CA SER A 11 10.22 -6.82 29.33
C SER A 11 9.02 -7.72 29.67
N THR A 12 7.96 -7.69 28.86
CA THR A 12 6.73 -8.49 29.06
C THR A 12 6.37 -9.27 27.79
N GLU A 13 5.87 -10.49 27.96
CA GLU A 13 5.42 -11.34 26.85
C GLU A 13 4.24 -10.71 26.10
N GLN A 14 3.32 -10.05 26.82
CA GLN A 14 2.16 -9.39 26.23
C GLN A 14 2.56 -8.25 25.28
N GLY A 15 3.65 -7.54 25.57
CA GLY A 15 4.18 -6.49 24.69
C GLY A 15 4.72 -7.07 23.38
N THR A 16 5.41 -8.20 23.46
CA THR A 16 5.93 -8.94 22.30
C THR A 16 4.78 -9.46 21.43
N ASP A 17 3.74 -10.04 22.03
CA ASP A 17 2.57 -10.54 21.32
C ASP A 17 1.79 -9.41 20.63
N ALA A 18 1.58 -8.30 21.33
CA ALA A 18 0.93 -7.12 20.77
C ALA A 18 1.71 -6.57 19.57
N LEU A 19 3.05 -6.42 19.69
CA LEU A 19 3.88 -5.96 18.58
C LEU A 19 3.81 -6.94 17.39
N SER A 20 3.90 -8.24 17.65
CA SER A 20 3.83 -9.28 16.62
C SER A 20 2.50 -9.19 15.84
N LEU A 21 1.38 -9.00 16.53
CA LEU A 21 0.07 -8.81 15.92
C LEU A 21 0.02 -7.55 15.05
N LEU A 22 0.57 -6.43 15.52
CA LEU A 22 0.63 -5.18 14.76
C LEU A 22 1.52 -5.30 13.52
N VAL A 23 2.69 -5.94 13.64
CA VAL A 23 3.58 -6.21 12.51
C VAL A 23 2.89 -7.06 11.46
N LYS A 24 2.18 -8.11 11.89
CA LYS A 24 1.40 -8.97 10.99
C LYS A 24 0.32 -8.18 10.29
N SER A 25 -0.48 -7.40 11.04
CA SER A 25 -1.54 -6.55 10.48
C SER A 25 -1.00 -5.58 9.42
N ALA A 26 0.06 -4.83 9.74
CA ALA A 26 0.68 -3.88 8.81
C ALA A 26 1.26 -4.58 7.56
N SER A 27 1.80 -5.79 7.74
CA SER A 27 2.33 -6.59 6.61
C SER A 27 1.22 -7.05 5.67
N GLU A 28 0.09 -7.51 6.20
CA GLU A 28 -1.07 -7.90 5.39
C GLU A 28 -1.72 -6.69 4.71
N GLN A 29 -1.89 -5.58 5.43
CA GLN A 29 -2.35 -4.31 4.84
C GLN A 29 -1.47 -3.85 3.68
N ARG A 30 -0.15 -3.95 3.83
CA ARG A 30 0.79 -3.63 2.74
C ARG A 30 0.59 -4.51 1.52
N LYS A 31 0.35 -5.82 1.71
CA LYS A 31 0.09 -6.75 0.59
C LYS A 31 -1.20 -6.38 -0.14
N LEU A 32 -2.28 -6.15 0.60
CA LEU A 32 -3.57 -5.76 0.04
C LEU A 32 -3.48 -4.42 -0.72
N LEU A 33 -2.79 -3.44 -0.16
CA LEU A 33 -2.57 -2.15 -0.82
C LEU A 33 -1.73 -2.28 -2.10
N LEU A 34 -0.70 -3.13 -2.09
CA LEU A 34 0.09 -3.42 -3.29
C LEU A 34 -0.75 -4.12 -4.37
N GLU A 35 -1.61 -5.06 -3.98
CA GLU A 35 -2.51 -5.72 -4.91
C GLU A 35 -3.51 -4.74 -5.53
N ALA A 36 -4.18 -3.94 -4.71
CA ALA A 36 -5.14 -2.93 -5.16
C ALA A 36 -4.48 -1.92 -6.12
N THR A 37 -3.31 -1.37 -5.75
CA THR A 37 -2.58 -0.41 -6.59
C THR A 37 -2.10 -1.02 -7.91
N ARG A 38 -1.70 -2.30 -7.93
CA ARG A 38 -1.38 -3.02 -9.18
C ARG A 38 -2.60 -3.17 -10.08
N ARG A 39 -3.76 -3.51 -9.52
CA ARG A 39 -5.01 -3.63 -10.26
C ARG A 39 -5.42 -2.27 -10.84
N ILE A 40 -5.35 -1.18 -10.06
CA ILE A 40 -5.61 0.18 -10.53
C ILE A 40 -4.67 0.54 -11.70
N ARG A 41 -3.37 0.20 -11.60
CA ARG A 41 -2.41 0.43 -12.69
C ARG A 41 -2.70 -0.40 -13.95
N ALA A 42 -3.27 -1.58 -13.82
CA ALA A 42 -3.70 -2.36 -14.97
C ALA A 42 -4.92 -1.72 -15.63
N LEU A 43 -5.91 -1.30 -14.84
CA LEU A 43 -7.10 -0.59 -15.30
C LEU A 43 -6.74 0.73 -15.99
N SER A 44 -5.78 1.48 -15.46
CA SER A 44 -5.34 2.77 -16.01
C SER A 44 -4.74 2.68 -17.42
N ARG A 45 -4.40 1.48 -17.88
CA ARG A 45 -3.85 1.20 -19.22
C ARG A 45 -4.89 0.64 -20.19
N MET A 46 -6.13 0.51 -19.76
CA MET A 46 -7.22 0.14 -20.65
C MET A 46 -7.62 1.36 -21.47
N GLU A 47 -7.92 1.15 -22.74
CA GLU A 47 -8.31 2.19 -23.71
C GLU A 47 -9.40 3.13 -23.17
N ARG A 48 -10.37 2.60 -22.41
CA ARG A 48 -11.43 3.39 -21.75
C ARG A 48 -10.92 4.51 -20.84
N TYR A 49 -9.77 4.33 -20.19
CA TYR A 49 -9.28 5.24 -19.16
C TYR A 49 -8.01 6.00 -19.58
N GLU A 50 -7.28 5.51 -20.58
CA GLU A 50 -5.96 6.01 -20.97
C GLU A 50 -5.96 7.50 -21.29
N GLU A 51 -6.81 7.95 -22.21
CA GLU A 51 -6.86 9.36 -22.65
C GLU A 51 -7.25 10.30 -21.50
N SER A 52 -8.28 9.94 -20.72
CA SER A 52 -8.75 10.76 -19.60
C SER A 52 -7.68 10.88 -18.50
N LEU A 53 -6.93 9.80 -18.27
CA LEU A 53 -5.82 9.78 -17.32
C LEU A 53 -4.63 10.60 -17.79
N GLU A 54 -4.29 10.56 -19.07
CA GLU A 54 -3.22 11.39 -19.62
C GLU A 54 -3.52 12.87 -19.42
N LEU A 55 -4.76 13.28 -19.71
CA LEU A 55 -5.21 14.65 -19.53
C LEU A 55 -5.20 15.08 -18.06
N ILE A 56 -5.79 14.31 -17.15
CA ILE A 56 -5.87 14.75 -15.74
C ILE A 56 -4.50 14.77 -15.05
N ARG A 57 -3.56 13.94 -15.51
CA ARG A 57 -2.20 13.90 -14.98
C ARG A 57 -1.30 15.04 -15.46
N THR A 58 -1.77 15.92 -16.34
CA THR A 58 -1.08 17.19 -16.60
C THR A 58 -1.20 18.15 -15.43
N VAL A 59 -2.20 17.95 -14.55
CA VAL A 59 -2.34 18.71 -13.31
C VAL A 59 -1.26 18.27 -12.32
N PRO A 60 -0.46 19.20 -11.76
CA PRO A 60 0.55 18.88 -10.76
C PRO A 60 -0.05 18.09 -9.59
N CYS A 61 0.74 17.14 -9.08
CA CYS A 61 0.36 16.23 -7.98
C CYS A 61 -0.75 15.22 -8.30
N VAL A 62 -1.33 15.19 -9.51
CA VAL A 62 -2.26 14.12 -9.92
C VAL A 62 -1.49 12.95 -10.53
N GLY A 63 -1.43 11.84 -9.79
CA GLY A 63 -0.84 10.58 -10.23
C GLY A 63 -1.87 9.55 -10.71
N PHE A 64 -1.42 8.34 -11.06
CA PHE A 64 -2.31 7.27 -11.53
C PHE A 64 -3.38 6.85 -10.50
N ILE A 65 -3.05 6.85 -9.21
CA ILE A 65 -4.00 6.45 -8.16
C ILE A 65 -5.09 7.51 -8.05
N THR A 66 -4.70 8.77 -7.81
CA THR A 66 -5.61 9.91 -7.69
C THR A 66 -6.42 10.19 -8.95
N GLY A 67 -5.86 9.94 -10.14
CA GLY A 67 -6.61 10.11 -11.40
C GLY A 67 -7.61 9.00 -11.68
N MET A 68 -7.52 7.86 -10.99
CA MET A 68 -8.41 6.70 -11.17
C MET A 68 -9.47 6.54 -10.07
N THR A 69 -9.32 7.24 -8.95
CA THR A 69 -10.21 7.15 -7.77
C THR A 69 -10.70 8.52 -7.39
#